data_AF-A0A9P9F6A6-F1
#
_entry.id   AF-A0A9P9F6A6-F1
#
_cell.length_a   1.000
_cell.length_b   1.000
_cell.length_c   1.000
_cell.angle_alpha   90.00
_cell.angle_beta   90.00
_cell.angle_gamma   90.00
#
_symmetry.space_group_name_H-M   'P 1'
#
loop_
_entity.id
_entity.type
_entity.pdbx_description
1 polymer ?
#
loop_
_entity_poly.entity_id
_entity_poly.type
_entity_poly.pdbx_seq_one_letter_code
_entity_poly.pdbx_strand_id
1 'polypeptide(L)'
;MSGTPWDYIAKLVCIGDSGCGKSSLTIRLCEGRFSPHHDVTIGVEFGSRIVPVGPPHSKPEVRPSSADPSDPDASPDGLPEPPRDSSSVPQKHMKLSLWDTAGQETYKSVTRSYFRGASGALLVFDLSRKQTFQHVTDWLNDLRQIAEPDIVVILVGNKADLTQQDDNKREVTREEAEEWASRNGVMEYVETSAKSGENVENAFMRVAERIYQNIQAGKYDLNDRRSGVKGPAAGGNRQVRLAGDSSKSAAGGCC
;
A
#
# COMPACT_ATOMS: atom_id res chain seq x y z
N MET A 1 9.24 0.72 -28.84
CA MET A 1 9.15 -0.15 -27.64
C MET A 1 8.22 0.55 -26.67
N SER A 2 6.97 0.08 -26.54
CA SER A 2 6.03 0.67 -25.58
C SER A 2 6.53 0.38 -24.16
N GLY A 3 6.85 1.43 -23.41
CA GLY A 3 7.29 1.32 -22.01
C GLY A 3 6.25 0.65 -21.12
N THR A 4 6.66 0.22 -19.93
CA THR A 4 5.73 -0.28 -18.90
C THR A 4 4.71 0.82 -18.54
N PRO A 5 3.44 0.47 -18.25
CA PRO A 5 2.40 1.46 -17.92
C PRO A 5 2.53 2.06 -16.51
N TRP A 6 3.68 1.89 -15.87
CA TRP A 6 3.97 2.32 -14.51
C TRP A 6 5.44 2.72 -14.39
N ASP A 7 5.71 3.67 -13.50
CA ASP A 7 7.05 4.19 -13.17
C ASP A 7 7.68 3.46 -11.99
N TYR A 8 6.85 3.02 -11.03
CA TYR A 8 7.29 2.34 -9.82
C TYR A 8 6.46 1.09 -9.56
N ILE A 9 7.04 0.11 -8.88
CA ILE A 9 6.31 -1.01 -8.30
C ILE A 9 6.59 -1.05 -6.80
N ALA A 10 5.53 -1.14 -5.99
CA ALA A 10 5.62 -1.24 -4.54
C ALA A 10 4.89 -2.48 -4.04
N LYS A 11 5.51 -3.21 -3.12
CA LYS A 11 4.91 -4.36 -2.45
C LYS A 11 4.14 -3.91 -1.21
N LEU A 12 2.83 -4.18 -1.18
CA LEU A 12 1.95 -3.93 -0.05
C LEU A 12 1.45 -5.25 0.53
N VAL A 13 1.44 -5.36 1.86
CA VAL A 13 0.88 -6.50 2.59
C VAL A 13 -0.36 -6.07 3.37
N CYS A 14 -1.43 -6.87 3.31
CA CYS A 14 -2.59 -6.70 4.18
C CYS A 14 -2.46 -7.69 5.35
N ILE A 15 -2.44 -7.20 6.58
CA ILE A 15 -2.25 -8.01 7.80
C ILE A 15 -3.32 -7.71 8.85
N GLY A 16 -3.58 -8.66 9.74
CA GLY A 16 -4.64 -8.58 10.74
C GLY A 16 -5.41 -9.89 10.88
N ASP A 17 -6.30 -9.95 11.87
CA ASP A 17 -7.01 -11.18 12.25
C ASP A 17 -7.90 -11.78 11.16
N SER A 18 -8.23 -13.06 11.32
CA SER A 18 -9.18 -13.73 10.43
C SER A 18 -10.55 -13.04 10.42
N GLY A 19 -11.15 -12.94 9.23
CA GLY A 19 -12.47 -12.34 9.03
C GLY A 19 -12.54 -10.82 9.20
N CYS A 20 -11.44 -10.09 9.43
CA CYS A 20 -11.46 -8.62 9.46
C CYS A 20 -11.65 -7.99 8.05
N GLY A 21 -11.52 -8.79 6.99
CA GLY A 21 -11.86 -8.39 5.62
C GLY A 21 -10.69 -7.95 4.74
N LYS A 22 -9.46 -8.40 5.04
CA LYS A 22 -8.25 -8.17 4.22
C LYS A 22 -8.46 -8.56 2.75
N SER A 23 -8.90 -9.79 2.49
CA SER A 23 -9.20 -10.29 1.15
C SER A 23 -10.29 -9.47 0.47
N SER A 24 -11.36 -9.13 1.21
CA SER A 24 -12.46 -8.32 0.69
C SER A 24 -12.00 -6.91 0.30
N LEU A 25 -11.07 -6.29 1.03
CA LEU A 25 -10.48 -5.01 0.67
C LEU A 25 -9.62 -5.12 -0.61
N THR A 26 -8.78 -6.15 -0.70
CA THR A 26 -7.92 -6.40 -1.87
C THR A 26 -8.76 -6.66 -3.13
N ILE A 27 -9.80 -7.50 -3.03
CA ILE A 27 -10.73 -7.80 -4.12
C ILE A 27 -11.50 -6.54 -4.50
N ARG A 28 -11.98 -5.76 -3.52
CA ARG A 28 -12.69 -4.51 -3.79
C ARG A 28 -11.82 -3.53 -4.56
N LEU A 29 -10.55 -3.38 -4.20
CA LEU A 29 -9.62 -2.49 -4.91
C LEU A 29 -9.32 -2.99 -6.33
N CYS A 30 -9.07 -4.29 -6.50
CA CYS A 30 -8.66 -4.85 -7.79
C CYS A 30 -9.81 -4.98 -8.78
N GLU A 31 -10.97 -5.42 -8.30
CA GLU A 31 -12.08 -5.90 -9.12
C GLU A 31 -13.35 -5.05 -8.97
N GLY A 32 -13.39 -4.11 -8.02
CA GLY A 32 -14.56 -3.26 -7.78
C GLY A 32 -15.77 -3.99 -7.19
N ARG A 33 -15.66 -5.29 -6.90
CA ARG A 33 -16.76 -6.13 -6.38
C ARG A 33 -16.58 -6.52 -4.91
N PHE A 34 -17.66 -6.99 -4.32
CA PHE A 34 -17.67 -7.63 -3.00
C PHE A 34 -18.48 -8.92 -3.06
N SER A 35 -17.93 -9.98 -2.46
CA SER A 35 -18.67 -11.22 -2.20
C SER A 35 -18.99 -11.30 -0.72
N PRO A 36 -20.22 -11.65 -0.32
CA PRO A 36 -20.56 -11.94 1.07
C PRO A 36 -20.02 -13.31 1.52
N HIS A 37 -19.77 -14.22 0.56
CA HIS A 37 -19.17 -15.52 0.81
C HIS A 37 -17.69 -15.46 0.41
N HIS A 38 -16.82 -15.54 1.41
CA HIS A 38 -15.39 -15.75 1.22
C HIS A 38 -14.97 -16.91 2.10
N ASP A 39 -14.32 -17.90 1.50
CA ASP A 39 -13.63 -18.92 2.27
C ASP A 39 -12.47 -18.27 3.03
N VAL A 40 -12.11 -18.85 4.17
CA VAL A 40 -10.94 -18.39 4.92
C VAL A 40 -9.71 -18.51 4.00
N THR A 41 -8.94 -17.43 3.87
CA THR A 41 -7.74 -17.42 3.04
C THR A 41 -6.73 -18.45 3.53
N ILE A 42 -6.49 -19.49 2.73
CA ILE A 42 -5.46 -20.49 2.96
C ILE A 42 -4.21 -20.04 2.20
N GLY A 43 -3.27 -19.38 2.88
CA GLY A 43 -2.02 -18.90 2.29
C GLY A 43 -2.04 -17.43 1.88
N VAL A 44 -1.58 -17.12 0.67
CA VAL A 44 -1.51 -15.74 0.14
C VAL A 44 -2.12 -15.64 -1.25
N GLU A 45 -3.00 -14.67 -1.42
CA GLU A 45 -3.56 -14.30 -2.72
C GLU A 45 -2.90 -13.02 -3.26
N PHE A 46 -2.71 -13.00 -4.59
CA PHE A 46 -1.99 -11.94 -5.29
C PHE A 46 -2.92 -11.05 -6.09
N GLY A 47 -3.05 -9.79 -5.68
CA GLY A 47 -3.69 -8.74 -6.46
C GLY A 47 -2.68 -7.75 -7.04
N SER A 48 -3.06 -7.04 -8.10
CA SER A 48 -2.28 -5.85 -8.50
C SER A 48 -3.16 -4.75 -9.05
N ARG A 49 -2.83 -3.50 -8.68
CA ARG A 49 -3.53 -2.29 -9.14
C ARG A 49 -2.49 -1.23 -9.49
N ILE A 50 -2.68 -0.53 -10.61
CA ILE A 50 -1.87 0.66 -10.94
C ILE A 50 -2.64 1.88 -10.45
N VAL A 51 -1.98 2.73 -9.69
CA VAL A 51 -2.55 3.98 -9.15
C VAL A 51 -1.68 5.17 -9.55
N PRO A 52 -2.27 6.35 -9.80
CA PRO A 52 -1.51 7.59 -9.96
C PRO A 52 -0.86 7.99 -8.62
N VAL A 53 0.35 8.57 -8.69
CA VAL A 53 1.09 9.12 -7.53
C VAL A 53 1.78 10.42 -7.91
N GLY A 54 1.93 11.33 -6.95
CA GLY A 54 2.56 12.64 -7.16
C GLY A 54 1.75 13.60 -8.05
N PRO A 55 2.24 14.83 -8.26
CA PRO A 55 1.57 15.82 -9.11
C PRO A 55 1.39 15.31 -10.57
N PRO A 56 0.30 15.67 -11.26
CA PRO A 56 -0.79 16.56 -10.83
C PRO A 56 -1.87 15.90 -9.93
N HIS A 57 -1.89 14.57 -9.78
CA HIS A 57 -2.87 13.87 -8.94
C HIS A 57 -2.82 14.34 -7.48
N SER A 58 -1.62 14.51 -6.96
CA SER A 58 -1.37 14.99 -5.60
C SER A 58 -1.03 16.48 -5.69
N LYS A 59 -1.95 17.37 -5.29
CA LYS A 59 -1.64 18.80 -5.19
C LYS A 59 -0.50 18.96 -4.19
N PRO A 60 0.57 19.70 -4.50
CA PRO A 60 1.55 20.05 -3.48
C PRO A 60 0.78 20.77 -2.39
N GLU A 61 0.84 20.22 -1.17
CA GLU A 61 0.25 20.81 0.01
C GLU A 61 0.84 22.21 0.15
N VAL A 62 0.07 23.23 -0.22
CA VAL A 62 0.46 24.62 -0.02
C VAL A 62 0.48 24.79 1.48
N ARG A 63 1.65 24.65 2.09
CA ARG A 63 1.85 25.08 3.48
C ARG A 63 1.32 26.51 3.54
N PRO A 64 0.36 26.84 4.42
CA PRO A 64 0.01 28.23 4.62
C PRO A 64 1.30 28.91 5.07
N SER A 65 1.92 29.68 4.18
CA SER A 65 2.95 30.62 4.57
C SER A 65 2.31 31.48 5.64
N SER A 66 2.82 31.38 6.86
CA SER A 66 2.58 32.35 7.91
C SER A 66 2.78 33.72 7.27
N ALA A 67 1.67 34.43 7.04
CA ALA A 67 1.72 35.81 6.61
C ALA A 67 2.37 36.59 7.75
N ASP A 68 3.66 36.86 7.62
CA ASP A 68 4.36 37.83 8.45
C ASP A 68 3.77 39.21 8.07
N PRO A 69 3.19 39.98 9.01
CA PRO A 69 2.49 41.23 8.66
C PRO A 69 3.43 42.41 8.31
N SER A 70 4.71 42.15 8.04
CA SER A 70 5.75 43.19 7.94
C SER A 70 6.55 43.09 6.64
N ASP A 71 5.85 43.08 5.50
CA ASP A 71 6.43 43.37 4.18
C ASP A 71 6.02 44.79 3.74
N PRO A 72 6.95 45.77 3.67
CA PRO A 72 6.62 47.15 3.33
C PRO A 72 6.62 47.45 1.82
N ASP A 73 6.68 46.44 0.95
CA ASP A 73 6.87 46.64 -0.51
C ASP A 73 5.64 46.24 -1.35
N ALA A 74 4.45 46.61 -0.87
CA ALA A 74 3.22 46.51 -1.66
C ALA A 74 3.15 47.69 -2.65
N SER A 75 3.71 47.50 -3.85
CA SER A 75 3.45 48.39 -4.99
C SER A 75 1.96 48.33 -5.38
N PRO A 76 1.27 49.48 -5.56
CA PRO A 76 -0.09 49.52 -6.09
C PRO A 76 -0.05 49.47 -7.63
N ASP A 77 -1.04 48.86 -8.27
CA ASP A 77 -1.20 48.72 -9.73
C ASP A 77 -0.40 47.63 -10.47
N GLY A 78 -0.62 46.37 -10.07
CA GLY A 78 -0.40 45.23 -10.96
C GLY A 78 -1.64 44.34 -11.00
N LEU A 79 -2.29 44.21 -12.16
CA LEU A 79 -3.25 43.15 -12.43
C LEU A 79 -2.64 41.80 -11.99
N PRO A 80 -3.41 40.88 -11.37
CA PRO A 80 -2.88 39.56 -11.05
C PRO A 80 -2.35 38.92 -12.33
N GLU A 81 -1.07 38.51 -12.32
CA GLU A 81 -0.51 37.72 -13.41
C GLU A 81 -1.48 36.54 -13.68
N PRO A 82 -1.88 36.28 -14.94
CA PRO A 82 -2.69 35.11 -15.24
C PRO A 82 -1.98 33.87 -14.69
N PRO A 83 -2.72 32.89 -14.11
CA PRO A 83 -2.10 31.71 -13.53
C PRO A 83 -1.17 31.09 -14.56
N ARG A 84 0.14 31.09 -14.28
CA ARG A 84 1.13 30.42 -15.13
C ARG A 84 0.67 28.97 -15.27
N ASP A 85 0.38 28.58 -16.51
CA ASP A 85 -0.14 27.28 -16.88
C ASP A 85 0.63 26.16 -16.15
N SER A 86 -0.03 25.47 -15.21
CA SER A 86 0.60 24.52 -14.29
C SER A 86 0.82 23.15 -14.97
N SER A 87 1.26 23.12 -16.22
CA SER A 87 1.20 21.92 -17.08
C SER A 87 2.56 21.51 -17.65
N SER A 88 3.50 21.08 -16.81
CA SER A 88 4.73 20.43 -17.32
C SER A 88 5.22 19.21 -16.54
N VAL A 89 4.53 18.76 -15.49
CA VAL A 89 4.92 17.54 -14.77
C VAL A 89 4.07 16.35 -15.26
N PRO A 90 4.67 15.33 -15.88
CA PRO A 90 3.93 14.15 -16.32
C PRO A 90 3.45 13.32 -15.12
N GLN A 91 2.19 12.88 -15.16
CA GLN A 91 1.62 12.02 -14.12
C GLN A 91 2.43 10.74 -13.94
N LYS A 92 2.88 10.50 -12.71
CA LYS A 92 3.56 9.27 -12.33
C LYS A 92 2.56 8.19 -11.89
N HIS A 93 2.93 6.94 -12.15
CA HIS A 93 2.09 5.78 -11.84
C HIS A 93 2.86 4.74 -11.04
N MET A 94 2.23 4.20 -10.00
CA MET A 94 2.76 3.13 -9.16
C MET A 94 1.92 1.87 -9.30
N LYS A 95 2.56 0.75 -9.63
CA LYS A 95 1.96 -0.58 -9.55
C LYS A 95 2.05 -1.09 -8.11
N LEU A 96 0.90 -1.26 -7.47
CA LEU A 96 0.79 -1.92 -6.18
C LEU A 96 0.72 -3.43 -6.40
N SER A 97 1.69 -4.16 -5.85
CA SER A 97 1.63 -5.62 -5.71
C SER A 97 1.05 -5.93 -4.34
N LEU A 98 -0.18 -6.45 -4.31
CA LEU A 98 -0.93 -6.68 -3.09
C LEU A 98 -0.77 -8.13 -2.67
N TRP A 99 -0.36 -8.33 -1.42
CA TRP A 99 -0.19 -9.62 -0.80
C TRP A 99 -1.24 -9.75 0.30
N ASP A 100 -2.31 -10.47 -0.01
CA ASP A 100 -3.37 -10.76 0.96
C ASP A 100 -2.95 -11.95 1.82
N THR A 101 -2.80 -11.74 3.13
CA THR A 101 -2.29 -12.78 4.04
C THR A 101 -3.40 -13.46 4.82
N ALA A 102 -3.24 -14.76 5.08
CA ALA A 102 -4.09 -15.48 6.01
C ALA A 102 -4.03 -14.83 7.41
N GLY A 103 -5.18 -14.47 7.97
CA GLY A 103 -5.28 -13.87 9.31
C GLY A 103 -5.37 -14.85 10.46
N GLN A 104 -5.17 -16.15 10.20
CA GLN A 104 -5.28 -17.17 11.24
C GLN A 104 -3.93 -17.37 11.93
N GLU A 105 -3.96 -17.40 13.25
CA GLU A 105 -2.80 -17.56 14.12
C GLU A 105 -1.96 -18.79 13.81
N THR A 106 -2.59 -19.89 13.37
CA THR A 106 -1.93 -21.15 12.95
C THR A 106 -0.99 -20.96 11.75
N TYR A 107 -1.19 -19.91 10.93
CA TYR A 107 -0.39 -19.62 9.74
C TYR A 107 0.59 -18.45 9.92
N LYS A 108 0.83 -17.99 11.16
CA LYS A 108 1.75 -16.86 11.43
C LYS A 108 3.17 -17.10 10.88
N SER A 109 3.71 -18.31 10.97
CA SER A 109 5.05 -18.64 10.44
C SER A 109 5.15 -18.51 8.92
N VAL A 110 4.13 -18.96 8.19
CA VAL A 110 4.04 -18.84 6.72
C VAL A 110 3.86 -17.38 6.32
N THR A 111 3.01 -16.65 7.05
CA THR A 111 2.67 -15.24 6.81
C THR A 111 3.89 -14.32 6.93
N ARG A 112 4.76 -14.58 7.93
CA ARG A 112 5.98 -13.81 8.19
C ARG A 112 6.95 -13.75 7.01
N SER A 113 7.04 -14.81 6.20
CA SER A 113 7.91 -14.83 5.01
C SER A 113 7.55 -13.75 3.98
N TYR A 114 6.28 -13.32 3.96
CA TYR A 114 5.77 -12.35 2.99
C TYR A 114 6.02 -10.90 3.41
N PHE A 115 6.39 -10.63 4.66
CA PHE A 115 6.68 -9.28 5.13
C PHE A 115 7.99 -8.74 4.55
N ARG A 116 8.91 -9.65 4.19
CA ARG A 116 10.21 -9.28 3.63
C ARG A 116 10.04 -8.52 2.30
N GLY A 117 10.71 -7.38 2.20
CA GLY A 117 10.65 -6.50 1.04
C GLY A 117 9.28 -5.86 0.82
N ALA A 118 8.41 -5.80 1.84
CA ALA A 118 7.21 -4.96 1.79
C ALA A 118 7.60 -3.50 2.05
N SER A 119 7.09 -2.58 1.23
CA SER A 119 7.26 -1.13 1.42
C SER A 119 6.05 -0.46 2.03
N GLY A 120 4.89 -1.12 1.96
CA GLY A 120 3.67 -0.68 2.61
C GLY A 120 2.95 -1.82 3.33
N ALA A 121 2.22 -1.50 4.39
CA ALA A 121 1.32 -2.42 5.06
C ALA A 121 -0.01 -1.76 5.41
N LEU A 122 -1.09 -2.51 5.22
CA LEU A 122 -2.41 -2.19 5.75
C LEU A 122 -2.66 -3.09 6.94
N LEU A 123 -2.76 -2.49 8.11
CA LEU A 123 -3.04 -3.18 9.36
C LEU A 123 -4.55 -3.12 9.63
N VAL A 124 -5.25 -4.21 9.36
CA VAL A 124 -6.71 -4.25 9.26
C VAL A 124 -7.33 -4.89 10.50
N PHE A 125 -8.26 -4.16 11.12
CA PHE A 125 -9.15 -4.71 12.14
C PHE A 125 -10.62 -4.49 11.75
N ASP A 126 -11.52 -5.11 12.50
CA ASP A 126 -12.95 -5.03 12.29
C ASP A 126 -13.57 -4.07 13.33
N LEU A 127 -14.24 -3.02 12.86
CA LEU A 127 -14.90 -2.02 13.70
C LEU A 127 -15.96 -2.62 14.62
N SER A 128 -16.55 -3.76 14.24
CA SER A 128 -17.56 -4.45 15.03
C SER A 128 -17.03 -5.59 15.90
N ARG A 129 -15.69 -5.74 16.03
CA ARG A 129 -15.07 -6.79 16.85
C ARG A 129 -13.79 -6.28 17.51
N LYS A 130 -13.90 -5.81 18.76
CA LYS A 130 -12.80 -5.22 19.55
C LYS A 130 -11.60 -6.13 19.72
N GLN A 131 -11.80 -7.44 19.80
CA GLN A 131 -10.70 -8.40 19.91
C GLN A 131 -9.72 -8.26 18.74
N THR A 132 -10.22 -8.03 17.52
CA THR A 132 -9.36 -7.86 16.34
C THR A 132 -8.51 -6.59 16.43
N PHE A 133 -8.99 -5.56 17.12
CA PHE A 133 -8.24 -4.33 17.40
C PHE A 133 -7.18 -4.54 18.48
N GLN A 134 -7.46 -5.34 19.51
CA GLN A 134 -6.48 -5.65 20.56
C GLN A 134 -5.24 -6.35 20.00
N HIS A 135 -5.41 -7.24 19.02
CA HIS A 135 -4.31 -7.97 18.37
C HIS A 135 -3.51 -7.15 17.34
N VAL A 136 -3.96 -5.95 16.97
CA VAL A 136 -3.27 -5.04 16.03
C VAL A 136 -1.83 -4.78 16.47
N THR A 137 -1.59 -4.63 17.78
CA THR A 137 -0.25 -4.40 18.34
C THR A 137 0.69 -5.57 18.07
N ASP A 138 0.21 -6.81 18.22
CA ASP A 138 1.03 -7.99 17.95
C ASP A 138 1.37 -8.11 16.46
N TRP A 139 0.40 -7.83 15.60
CA TRP A 139 0.61 -7.79 14.15
C TRP A 139 1.61 -6.71 13.74
N LEU A 140 1.57 -5.53 14.34
CA LEU A 140 2.54 -4.46 14.10
C LEU A 140 3.95 -4.86 14.55
N ASN A 141 4.08 -5.48 15.72
CA ASN A 141 5.35 -5.95 16.25
C ASN A 141 5.97 -7.03 15.36
N ASP A 142 5.16 -8.00 14.93
CA ASP A 142 5.59 -9.05 14.00
C ASP A 142 6.02 -8.47 12.65
N LEU A 143 5.28 -7.48 12.13
CA LEU A 143 5.64 -6.79 10.88
C LEU A 143 7.00 -6.10 11.01
N ARG A 144 7.20 -5.30 12.07
CA ARG A 144 8.43 -4.51 12.29
C ARG A 144 9.69 -5.35 12.50
N GLN A 145 9.55 -6.60 12.94
CA GLN A 145 10.70 -7.51 13.07
C GLN A 145 11.25 -7.99 11.73
N ILE A 146 10.46 -7.94 10.65
CA ILE A 146 10.80 -8.62 9.38
C ILE A 146 10.78 -7.66 8.18
N ALA A 147 9.92 -6.64 8.22
CA ALA A 147 9.78 -5.66 7.16
C ALA A 147 10.96 -4.68 7.08
N GLU A 148 11.00 -3.90 6.02
CA GLU A 148 11.98 -2.83 5.86
C GLU A 148 11.80 -1.74 6.94
N PRO A 149 12.89 -1.11 7.44
CA PRO A 149 12.80 -0.10 8.50
C PRO A 149 11.86 1.07 8.20
N ASP A 150 11.80 1.48 6.93
CA ASP A 150 10.97 2.58 6.43
C ASP A 150 9.64 2.09 5.81
N ILE A 151 9.11 0.96 6.28
CA ILE A 151 7.80 0.49 5.85
C ILE A 151 6.70 1.48 6.22
N VAL A 152 5.88 1.85 5.23
CA VAL A 152 4.72 2.73 5.44
C VAL A 152 3.57 1.89 5.96
N VAL A 153 3.11 2.15 7.18
CA VAL A 153 1.98 1.43 7.78
C VAL A 153 0.81 2.37 7.96
N ILE A 154 -0.40 1.94 7.57
CA ILE A 154 -1.66 2.58 7.95
C ILE A 154 -2.52 1.61 8.76
N LEU A 155 -3.29 2.14 9.69
CA LEU A 155 -4.30 1.41 10.44
C LEU A 155 -5.63 1.51 9.69
N VAL A 156 -6.31 0.38 9.50
CA VAL A 156 -7.57 0.29 8.76
C VAL A 156 -8.66 -0.32 9.62
N GLY A 157 -9.67 0.48 9.96
CA GLY A 157 -10.90 0.02 10.61
C GLY A 157 -11.91 -0.38 9.57
N ASN A 158 -12.05 -1.67 9.28
CA ASN A 158 -12.94 -2.16 8.23
C ASN A 158 -14.36 -2.43 8.76
N LYS A 159 -15.29 -2.62 7.82
CA LYS A 159 -16.73 -2.87 8.06
C LYS A 159 -17.48 -1.67 8.65
N ALA A 160 -17.12 -0.46 8.23
CA ALA A 160 -17.80 0.77 8.63
C ALA A 160 -19.32 0.72 8.34
N ASP A 161 -19.74 -0.05 7.34
CA ASP A 161 -21.16 -0.30 7.02
C ASP A 161 -21.96 -0.95 8.16
N LEU A 162 -21.31 -1.63 9.10
CA LEU A 162 -21.96 -2.21 10.29
C LEU A 162 -22.10 -1.21 11.46
N THR A 163 -21.53 0.00 11.32
CA THR A 163 -21.52 1.03 12.36
C THR A 163 -22.49 2.18 12.10
N GLN A 164 -23.00 2.29 10.87
CA GLN A 164 -23.90 3.36 10.42
C GLN A 164 -25.38 2.93 10.38
N GLN A 165 -25.69 1.68 10.75
CA GLN A 165 -27.05 1.13 10.75
C GLN A 165 -27.73 1.27 12.12
N ASP A 166 -29.05 1.11 12.15
CA ASP A 166 -29.88 1.22 13.38
C ASP A 166 -29.43 0.28 14.51
N ASP A 167 -28.79 -0.86 14.16
CA ASP A 167 -28.10 -1.77 15.07
C ASP A 167 -26.59 -1.51 15.01
N ASN A 168 -26.15 -0.36 15.55
CA ASN A 168 -24.75 0.06 15.52
C ASN A 168 -23.88 -0.94 16.29
N LYS A 169 -23.11 -1.75 15.57
CA LYS A 169 -22.24 -2.79 16.15
C LYS A 169 -20.83 -2.29 16.48
N ARG A 170 -20.58 -0.98 16.48
CA ARG A 170 -19.24 -0.44 16.73
C ARG A 170 -18.76 -0.79 18.14
N GLU A 171 -17.60 -1.44 18.20
CA GLU A 171 -16.92 -1.74 19.46
C GLU A 171 -15.61 -0.94 19.66
N VAL A 172 -15.13 -0.25 18.62
CA VAL A 172 -13.91 0.57 18.63
C VAL A 172 -14.24 1.96 18.09
N THR A 173 -13.94 2.99 18.88
CA THR A 173 -14.18 4.38 18.47
C THR A 173 -13.05 4.89 17.58
N ARG A 174 -13.34 5.95 16.83
CA ARG A 174 -12.36 6.58 15.97
C ARG A 174 -11.21 7.17 16.78
N GLU A 175 -11.52 7.79 17.91
CA GLU A 175 -10.55 8.39 18.83
C GLU A 175 -9.60 7.33 19.38
N GLU A 176 -10.11 6.17 19.83
CA GLU A 176 -9.29 5.05 20.33
C GLU A 176 -8.30 4.55 19.26
N ALA A 177 -8.75 4.45 18.00
CA ALA A 177 -7.93 4.02 16.88
C ALA A 177 -6.89 5.06 16.43
N GLU A 178 -7.26 6.34 16.38
CA GLU A 178 -6.37 7.46 16.03
C GLU A 178 -5.27 7.66 17.08
N GLU A 179 -5.62 7.59 18.36
CA GLU A 179 -4.66 7.64 19.46
C GLU A 179 -3.72 6.44 19.42
N TRP A 180 -4.23 5.24 19.16
CA TRP A 180 -3.39 4.06 19.01
C TRP A 180 -2.42 4.22 17.84
N ALA A 181 -2.88 4.73 16.68
CA ALA A 181 -2.02 4.91 15.50
C ALA A 181 -0.89 5.90 15.78
N SER A 182 -1.22 7.03 16.42
CA SER A 182 -0.27 8.06 16.83
C SER A 182 0.76 7.52 17.81
N ARG A 183 0.32 6.81 18.87
CA ARG A 183 1.21 6.24 19.89
C ARG A 183 2.17 5.20 19.34
N ASN A 184 1.76 4.45 18.32
CA ASN A 184 2.56 3.37 17.75
C ASN A 184 3.38 3.79 16.53
N GLY A 185 3.35 5.06 16.11
CA GLY A 185 4.07 5.53 14.92
C GLY A 185 3.53 4.90 13.62
N VAL A 186 2.22 4.71 13.55
CA VAL A 186 1.50 4.33 12.33
C VAL A 186 1.08 5.63 11.64
N MET A 187 1.25 5.70 10.32
CA MET A 187 1.14 6.95 9.56
C MET A 187 -0.22 7.63 9.74
N GLU A 188 -1.28 6.84 9.65
CA GLU A 188 -2.65 7.34 9.66
C GLU A 188 -3.64 6.21 9.96
N TYR A 189 -4.82 6.58 10.47
CA TYR A 189 -6.00 5.73 10.59
C TYR A 189 -7.05 6.05 9.52
N VAL A 190 -7.62 5.01 8.89
CA VAL A 190 -8.70 5.15 7.90
C VAL A 190 -9.80 4.13 8.21
N GLU A 191 -11.06 4.57 8.27
CA GLU A 191 -12.22 3.67 8.30
C GLU A 191 -12.64 3.31 6.89
N THR A 192 -12.88 2.03 6.63
CA THR A 192 -13.24 1.51 5.29
C THR A 192 -14.46 0.59 5.35
N SER A 193 -15.14 0.45 4.22
CA SER A 193 -16.07 -0.66 4.00
C SER A 193 -15.77 -1.36 2.69
N ALA A 194 -15.30 -2.61 2.76
CA ALA A 194 -15.19 -3.45 1.58
C ALA A 194 -16.55 -3.72 0.89
N LYS A 195 -17.66 -3.61 1.64
CA LYS A 195 -19.02 -3.86 1.14
C LYS A 195 -19.58 -2.69 0.34
N SER A 196 -19.41 -1.45 0.79
CA SER A 196 -19.83 -0.26 0.02
C SER A 196 -18.75 0.24 -0.94
N GLY A 197 -17.47 -0.04 -0.65
CA GLY A 197 -16.32 0.55 -1.33
C GLY A 197 -15.81 1.84 -0.66
N GLU A 198 -16.48 2.31 0.40
CA GLU A 198 -16.12 3.53 1.12
C GLU A 198 -14.66 3.46 1.61
N ASN A 199 -13.90 4.50 1.26
CA ASN A 199 -12.49 4.73 1.62
C ASN A 199 -11.50 3.61 1.26
N VAL A 200 -11.92 2.55 0.56
CA VAL A 200 -11.03 1.44 0.18
C VAL A 200 -9.90 1.97 -0.70
N GLU A 201 -10.25 2.66 -1.79
CA GLU A 201 -9.26 3.22 -2.72
C GLU A 201 -8.37 4.27 -2.03
N ASN A 202 -8.97 5.16 -1.22
CA ASN A 202 -8.25 6.15 -0.43
C ASN A 202 -7.18 5.50 0.47
N ALA A 203 -7.50 4.43 1.21
CA ALA A 203 -6.56 3.75 2.09
C ALA A 203 -5.29 3.27 1.33
N PHE A 204 -5.46 2.61 0.18
CA PHE A 204 -4.32 2.16 -0.62
C PHE A 204 -3.56 3.31 -1.28
N MET A 205 -4.27 4.35 -1.75
CA MET A 205 -3.65 5.53 -2.35
C MET A 205 -2.79 6.30 -1.36
N ARG A 206 -3.21 6.44 -0.10
CA ARG A 206 -2.41 7.12 0.94
C ARG A 206 -1.08 6.43 1.19
N VAL A 207 -1.08 5.10 1.20
CA VAL A 207 0.17 4.31 1.29
C VAL A 207 1.03 4.55 0.06
N ALA A 208 0.46 4.47 -1.14
CA ALA A 208 1.18 4.66 -2.41
C ALA A 208 1.83 6.06 -2.49
N GLU A 209 1.09 7.10 -2.12
CA GLU A 209 1.56 8.48 -2.13
C GLU A 209 2.69 8.68 -1.12
N ARG A 210 2.57 8.14 0.10
CA ARG A 210 3.66 8.21 1.08
C ARG A 210 4.92 7.48 0.61
N ILE A 211 4.76 6.30 0.00
CA ILE A 211 5.89 5.57 -0.59
C ILE A 211 6.53 6.43 -1.68
N TYR A 212 5.74 7.06 -2.54
CA TYR A 212 6.25 7.97 -3.57
C TYR A 212 7.05 9.14 -2.96
N GLN A 213 6.55 9.79 -1.91
CA GLN A 213 7.28 10.85 -1.19
C GLN A 213 8.61 10.34 -0.64
N ASN A 214 8.64 9.14 -0.06
CA ASN A 214 9.87 8.51 0.43
C ASN A 214 10.87 8.22 -0.71
N ILE A 215 10.40 7.86 -1.91
CA ILE A 215 11.24 7.73 -3.11
C ILE A 215 11.87 9.09 -3.47
N GLN A 216 11.06 10.15 -3.52
CA GLN A 216 11.55 11.50 -3.84
C GLN A 216 12.57 12.00 -2.80
N ALA A 217 12.39 11.62 -1.53
CA ALA A 217 13.33 11.92 -0.45
C ALA A 217 14.62 11.06 -0.47
N GLY A 218 14.76 10.13 -1.43
CA GLY A 218 15.95 9.28 -1.56
C GLY A 218 16.05 8.17 -0.51
N LYS A 219 14.95 7.83 0.18
CA LYS A 219 14.95 6.77 1.21
C LYS A 219 14.98 5.36 0.65
N TYR A 220 14.65 5.17 -0.63
CA TYR A 220 14.67 3.87 -1.29
C TYR A 220 15.77 3.79 -2.34
N ASP A 221 16.58 2.74 -2.27
CA ASP A 221 17.43 2.34 -3.39
C ASP A 221 16.59 1.54 -4.40
N LEU A 222 16.30 2.14 -5.56
CA LEU A 222 15.47 1.53 -6.61
C LEU A 222 16.19 0.43 -7.40
N ASN A 223 17.51 0.29 -7.23
CA ASN A 223 18.34 -0.72 -7.88
C ASN A 223 18.61 -1.93 -6.98
N ASP A 224 18.41 -1.82 -5.66
CA ASP A 224 18.54 -2.96 -4.75
C ASP A 224 17.38 -3.95 -4.93
N ARG A 225 17.74 -5.23 -5.12
CA ARG A 225 16.77 -6.32 -5.23
C ARG A 225 16.04 -6.60 -3.91
N ARG A 226 16.58 -6.15 -2.78
CA ARG A 226 15.97 -6.26 -1.45
C ARG A 226 15.01 -5.12 -1.14
N SER A 227 15.15 -3.99 -1.84
CA SER A 227 14.22 -2.86 -1.72
C SER A 227 12.80 -3.28 -2.09
N GLY A 228 11.83 -2.89 -1.25
CA GLY A 228 10.42 -3.18 -1.50
C GLY A 228 9.78 -2.29 -2.58
N VAL A 229 10.51 -1.28 -3.06
CA VAL A 229 10.15 -0.43 -4.18
C VAL A 229 11.14 -0.63 -5.32
N LYS A 230 10.65 -0.82 -6.55
CA LYS A 230 11.51 -1.01 -7.72
C LYS A 230 11.13 -0.07 -8.85
N GLY A 231 12.12 0.34 -9.63
CA GLY A 231 11.91 1.07 -10.89
C GLY A 231 11.51 0.17 -12.06
N PRO A 232 11.24 0.74 -13.25
CA PRO A 232 10.71 0.02 -14.41
C PRO A 232 11.63 -1.09 -14.91
N ALA A 233 12.95 -0.89 -14.79
CA ALA A 233 13.97 -1.83 -15.27
C ALA A 233 14.08 -3.11 -14.42
N ALA A 234 13.61 -3.09 -13.17
CA ALA A 234 13.73 -4.20 -12.23
C ALA A 234 12.53 -5.16 -12.23
N GLY A 235 11.45 -4.82 -12.95
CA GLY A 235 10.26 -5.68 -13.15
C GLY A 235 10.35 -6.64 -14.33
N GLY A 236 11.44 -6.58 -15.11
CA GLY A 236 11.67 -7.50 -16.22
C GLY A 236 11.97 -8.90 -15.69
N ASN A 237 11.07 -9.85 -15.94
CA ASN A 237 11.36 -11.28 -15.83
C ASN A 237 12.56 -11.57 -16.75
N ARG A 238 13.78 -11.55 -16.21
CA ARG A 238 14.95 -12.09 -16.89
C ARG A 238 14.75 -13.60 -16.86
N GLN A 239 14.01 -14.10 -17.85
CA GLN A 239 13.85 -15.51 -18.13
C GLN A 239 15.26 -16.09 -18.15
N VAL A 240 15.60 -16.87 -17.13
CA VAL A 240 16.83 -17.65 -17.13
C VAL A 240 16.66 -18.61 -18.29
N ARG A 241 17.23 -18.26 -19.45
CA ARG A 241 17.45 -19.21 -20.52
C ARG A 241 18.47 -20.20 -19.96
N LEU A 242 17.97 -21.28 -19.36
CA LEU A 242 18.74 -22.52 -19.25
C LEU A 242 19.17 -22.84 -20.68
N ALA A 243 20.46 -22.62 -20.96
CA ALA A 243 21.06 -23.08 -22.19
C ALA A 243 20.80 -24.58 -22.27
N GLY A 244 19.94 -24.98 -23.21
CA GLY A 244 19.71 -26.37 -23.54
C GLY A 244 21.01 -26.91 -24.10
N ASP A 245 21.65 -27.79 -23.33
CA ASP A 245 22.74 -28.59 -23.84
C ASP A 245 22.14 -29.86 -24.43
N SER A 246 21.91 -29.82 -25.73
CA SER A 246 21.67 -31.01 -26.53
C SER A 246 22.19 -30.79 -27.95
N SER A 247 23.40 -31.26 -28.21
CA SER A 247 23.65 -32.27 -29.26
C SER A 247 25.15 -32.52 -29.50
N LYS A 248 25.52 -33.81 -29.46
CA LYS A 248 26.21 -34.61 -30.51
C LYS A 248 26.86 -35.84 -29.84
N SER A 249 26.27 -37.03 -29.89
CA SER A 249 26.22 -38.00 -31.01
C SER A 249 27.55 -38.71 -31.32
N ALA A 250 27.47 -40.05 -31.24
CA ALA A 250 28.13 -41.08 -32.05
C ALA A 250 29.40 -41.79 -31.51
N ALA A 251 29.18 -43.09 -31.20
CA ALA A 251 29.88 -44.28 -31.70
C ALA A 251 31.35 -44.57 -31.32
N GLY A 252 31.60 -45.81 -30.85
CA GLY A 252 32.87 -46.51 -31.09
C GLY A 252 33.39 -47.43 -29.97
N GLY A 253 33.07 -48.73 -30.07
CA GLY A 253 33.92 -49.93 -29.87
C GLY A 253 35.04 -50.06 -28.80
N CYS A 254 35.02 -51.23 -28.14
CA CYS A 254 36.10 -52.11 -27.64
C CYS A 254 37.33 -51.53 -26.91
N CYS A 255 37.59 -52.01 -25.68
CA CYS A 255 38.52 -53.10 -25.35
C CYS A 255 38.26 -53.58 -23.92
#